data_AF-A0A7Z7VLY5-F1
#
_entry.id   AF-A0A7Z7VLY5-F1
#
_cell.length_a   1.000
_cell.length_b   1.000
_cell.length_c   1.000
_cell.angle_alpha   90.00
_cell.angle_beta   90.00
_cell.angle_gamma   90.00
#
_symmetry.space_group_name_H-M   'P 1'
#
loop_
_entity.id
_entity.type
_entity.pdbx_description
1 polymer ?
#
loop_
_entity_poly.entity_id
_entity_poly.type
_entity_poly.pdbx_seq_one_letter_code
_entity_poly.pdbx_strand_id
1 'polypeptide(L)'
;MYRIPKSNYANLVRGGISPVGHTALYEDVDDTYVYVVFTRPYGFKDGNYIRFNDRRSWSIQGISYNLVLDDNAPKEPARKSNQYQYSDIGWSSWSREVYTEELPVSVTAAKIIVEPRDYDQVFEHMGKCTIPAGDTECVITYDPPKLLDTGTYGNLHSGFSIKNLDGSLYGAPGWASVHWNDANHPEITSTEWDKNTKGTQI
;
A
#
# COMPACT_ATOMS: atom_id res chain seq x y z
N MET A 1 -23.33 3.96 1.33
CA MET A 1 -23.99 2.71 0.89
C MET A 1 -24.12 2.77 -0.62
N TYR A 2 -23.82 1.67 -1.31
CA TYR A 2 -24.01 1.53 -2.76
C TYR A 2 -25.04 0.44 -3.03
N ARG A 3 -25.60 0.44 -4.24
CA ARG A 3 -26.48 -0.62 -4.73
C ARG A 3 -25.94 -1.19 -6.03
N ILE A 4 -25.93 -2.51 -6.15
CA ILE A 4 -25.60 -3.24 -7.37
C ILE A 4 -26.89 -3.90 -7.86
N PRO A 5 -27.35 -3.69 -9.12
CA PRO A 5 -28.48 -4.44 -9.65
C PRO A 5 -28.19 -5.95 -9.57
N LYS A 6 -29.14 -6.77 -9.11
CA LYS A 6 -28.97 -8.23 -9.01
C LYS A 6 -28.60 -8.86 -10.36
N SER A 7 -29.11 -8.30 -11.46
CA SER A 7 -28.74 -8.68 -12.84
C SER A 7 -27.27 -8.44 -13.20
N ASN A 8 -26.54 -7.69 -12.37
CA ASN A 8 -25.14 -7.34 -12.57
C ASN A 8 -24.27 -7.79 -11.38
N TYR A 9 -24.77 -8.53 -10.40
CA TYR A 9 -23.98 -8.95 -9.24
C TYR A 9 -23.26 -10.27 -9.49
N ALA A 10 -21.97 -10.35 -9.14
CA ALA A 10 -21.09 -11.45 -9.53
C ALA A 10 -21.53 -12.85 -9.05
N ASN A 11 -22.20 -12.95 -7.89
CA ASN A 11 -22.68 -14.23 -7.37
C ASN A 11 -23.92 -14.75 -8.13
N LEU A 12 -24.63 -13.88 -8.84
CA LEU A 12 -25.85 -14.21 -9.58
C LEU A 12 -25.60 -14.27 -11.09
N VAL A 13 -24.61 -13.52 -11.59
CA VAL A 13 -24.34 -13.37 -13.02
C VAL A 13 -22.85 -13.50 -13.31
N ARG A 14 -22.51 -14.36 -14.28
CA ARG A 14 -21.12 -14.54 -14.72
C ARG A 14 -20.56 -13.24 -15.27
N GLY A 15 -19.49 -12.76 -14.64
CA GLY A 15 -18.86 -11.49 -15.04
C GLY A 15 -19.52 -10.25 -14.43
N GLY A 16 -20.43 -10.44 -13.47
CA GLY A 16 -20.99 -9.35 -12.68
C GLY A 16 -19.95 -8.64 -11.80
N ILE A 17 -20.41 -7.55 -11.20
CA ILE A 17 -19.69 -6.66 -10.31
C ILE A 17 -19.55 -7.31 -8.94
N SER A 18 -18.33 -7.23 -8.39
CA SER A 18 -18.02 -7.64 -7.02
C SER A 18 -17.50 -6.45 -6.20
N PRO A 19 -18.03 -6.20 -5.00
CA PRO A 19 -17.48 -5.22 -4.07
C PRO A 19 -16.30 -5.80 -3.27
N VAL A 20 -15.18 -5.08 -3.22
CA VAL A 20 -14.00 -5.43 -2.42
C VAL A 20 -13.92 -4.52 -1.21
N GLY A 21 -13.71 -5.08 -0.01
CA GLY A 21 -13.52 -4.32 1.23
C GLY A 21 -14.80 -3.68 1.80
N HIS A 22 -15.96 -4.24 1.48
CA HIS A 22 -17.21 -3.88 2.14
C HIS A 22 -17.25 -4.42 3.58
N THR A 23 -18.02 -3.79 4.46
CA THR A 23 -18.22 -4.23 5.86
C THR A 23 -19.51 -4.99 6.06
N ALA A 24 -20.52 -4.74 5.21
CA ALA A 24 -21.73 -5.53 5.16
C ALA A 24 -22.27 -5.57 3.73
N LEU A 25 -23.02 -6.62 3.45
CA LEU A 25 -23.66 -6.86 2.17
C LEU A 25 -25.04 -7.44 2.44
N TYR A 26 -26.07 -6.85 1.84
CA TYR A 26 -27.47 -7.26 2.00
C TYR A 26 -28.05 -7.65 0.64
N GLU A 27 -28.36 -8.92 0.47
CA GLU A 27 -28.85 -9.49 -0.79
C GLU A 27 -30.37 -9.70 -0.83
N ASP A 28 -31.05 -9.53 0.30
CA ASP A 28 -32.45 -9.91 0.54
C ASP A 28 -33.36 -8.74 0.98
N VAL A 29 -32.87 -7.50 0.87
CA VAL A 29 -33.66 -6.30 1.19
C VAL A 29 -34.79 -6.06 0.19
N ASP A 30 -34.53 -6.35 -1.09
CA ASP A 30 -35.53 -6.31 -2.17
C ASP A 30 -35.11 -7.23 -3.34
N ASP A 31 -35.97 -7.35 -4.35
CA ASP A 31 -35.75 -8.23 -5.52
C ASP A 31 -34.88 -7.60 -6.61
N THR A 32 -34.47 -6.34 -6.48
CA THR A 32 -33.82 -5.57 -7.54
C THR A 32 -32.32 -5.38 -7.28
N TYR A 33 -31.94 -5.14 -6.03
CA TYR A 33 -30.59 -4.69 -5.68
C TYR A 33 -29.93 -5.55 -4.60
N VAL A 34 -28.61 -5.57 -4.67
CA VAL A 34 -27.72 -5.92 -3.56
C VAL A 34 -27.17 -4.62 -2.98
N TYR A 35 -27.29 -4.45 -1.67
CA TYR A 35 -26.81 -3.26 -0.97
C TYR A 35 -25.44 -3.53 -0.35
N VAL A 36 -24.50 -2.64 -0.63
CA VAL A 36 -23.11 -2.74 -0.19
C VAL A 36 -22.79 -1.60 0.77
N VAL A 37 -22.36 -1.95 1.98
CA VAL A 37 -21.97 -0.99 3.02
C VAL A 37 -20.46 -0.98 3.16
N PHE A 38 -19.90 0.22 3.20
CA PHE A 38 -18.49 0.46 3.51
C PHE A 38 -18.44 1.31 4.78
N THR A 39 -17.85 0.78 5.84
CA THR A 39 -17.53 1.53 7.07
C THR A 39 -16.04 1.80 7.09
N ARG A 40 -15.65 3.05 6.82
CA ARG A 40 -14.25 3.49 6.73
C ARG A 40 -14.11 4.88 7.36
N PRO A 41 -12.92 5.25 7.85
CA PRO A 41 -12.58 6.62 8.19
C PRO A 41 -12.87 7.55 7.02
N TYR A 42 -13.16 8.80 7.34
CA TYR A 42 -13.31 9.81 6.32
C TYR A 42 -12.03 9.92 5.47
N GLY A 43 -12.19 10.28 4.21
CA GLY A 43 -11.12 10.39 3.22
C GLY A 43 -10.61 9.05 2.68
N PHE A 44 -10.92 7.92 3.30
CA PHE A 44 -10.40 6.62 2.87
C PHE A 44 -11.01 6.20 1.51
N LYS A 45 -10.22 6.32 0.44
CA LYS A 45 -10.61 6.05 -0.96
C LYS A 45 -9.61 5.15 -1.70
N ASP A 46 -8.71 4.48 -0.99
CA ASP A 46 -7.68 3.64 -1.61
C ASP A 46 -8.29 2.42 -2.33
N GLY A 47 -8.15 2.40 -3.66
CA GLY A 47 -8.68 1.36 -4.54
C GLY A 47 -8.13 -0.04 -4.27
N ASN A 48 -6.95 -0.17 -3.66
CA ASN A 48 -6.40 -1.47 -3.27
C ASN A 48 -7.26 -2.15 -2.21
N TYR A 49 -7.91 -1.36 -1.36
CA TYR A 49 -8.68 -1.84 -0.21
C TYR A 49 -10.18 -1.73 -0.40
N ILE A 50 -10.64 -0.69 -1.09
CA ILE A 50 -12.07 -0.51 -1.37
C ILE A 50 -12.29 -0.18 -2.84
N ARG A 51 -13.01 -1.05 -3.54
CA ARG A 51 -13.33 -0.87 -4.97
C ARG A 51 -14.49 -1.76 -5.37
N PHE A 52 -14.98 -1.51 -6.58
CA PHE A 52 -15.73 -2.49 -7.34
C PHE A 52 -14.83 -3.06 -8.44
N ASN A 53 -14.91 -4.36 -8.66
CA ASN A 53 -14.26 -5.04 -9.76
C ASN A 53 -15.27 -5.88 -10.55
N ASP A 54 -14.83 -6.41 -11.69
CA ASP A 54 -15.52 -7.46 -12.41
C ASP A 54 -14.53 -8.57 -12.78
N ARG A 55 -14.95 -9.53 -13.62
CA ARG A 55 -14.08 -10.64 -14.02
C ARG A 55 -12.90 -10.22 -14.93
N ARG A 56 -12.98 -9.09 -15.61
CA ARG A 56 -12.01 -8.65 -16.63
C ARG A 56 -11.08 -7.55 -16.14
N SER A 57 -11.41 -6.86 -15.06
CA SER A 57 -10.68 -5.70 -14.61
C SER A 57 -10.49 -5.71 -13.09
N TRP A 58 -9.26 -5.41 -12.67
CA TRP A 58 -8.90 -5.33 -11.26
C TRP A 58 -9.72 -4.28 -10.51
N SER A 59 -10.08 -3.17 -11.16
CA SER A 59 -11.04 -2.17 -10.70
C SER A 59 -11.87 -1.65 -11.88
N ILE A 60 -13.17 -1.49 -11.67
CA ILE A 60 -14.08 -0.82 -12.61
C ILE A 60 -14.61 0.50 -12.03
N GLN A 61 -14.60 0.65 -10.70
CA GLN A 61 -15.05 1.88 -10.04
C GLN A 61 -14.50 1.96 -8.61
N GLY A 62 -14.20 3.19 -8.17
CA GLY A 62 -13.81 3.52 -6.80
C GLY A 62 -14.97 3.97 -5.92
N ILE A 63 -14.71 4.19 -4.64
CA ILE A 63 -15.68 4.74 -3.69
C ILE A 63 -15.61 6.27 -3.73
N SER A 64 -16.74 6.92 -4.00
CA SER A 64 -16.89 8.38 -4.03
C SER A 64 -18.13 8.83 -3.27
N TYR A 65 -17.99 9.94 -2.56
CA TYR A 65 -19.06 10.58 -1.80
C TYR A 65 -18.75 12.07 -1.64
N ASN A 66 -19.79 12.86 -1.38
CA ASN A 66 -19.71 14.29 -1.10
C ASN A 66 -20.21 14.54 0.34
N LEU A 67 -19.39 14.17 1.31
CA LEU A 67 -19.63 14.37 2.73
C LEU A 67 -18.69 15.49 3.17
N VAL A 68 -19.19 16.41 3.97
CA VAL A 68 -18.39 17.45 4.63
C VAL A 68 -18.48 17.17 6.12
N LEU A 69 -17.34 17.03 6.77
CA LEU A 69 -17.29 16.87 8.22
C LEU A 69 -17.41 18.23 8.90
N ASP A 70 -17.95 18.23 10.12
CA ASP A 70 -17.82 19.37 11.04
C ASP A 70 -16.33 19.63 11.34
N ASP A 71 -15.97 20.90 11.59
CA ASP A 71 -14.59 21.28 11.89
C ASP A 71 -14.04 20.59 13.15
N ASN A 72 -14.91 20.20 14.08
CA ASN A 72 -14.56 19.51 15.32
C ASN A 72 -14.64 17.98 15.21
N ALA A 73 -14.95 17.43 14.03
CA ALA A 73 -14.94 15.98 13.85
C ALA A 73 -13.51 15.43 14.03
N PRO A 74 -13.32 14.32 14.77
CA PRO A 74 -12.03 13.67 14.87
C PRO A 74 -11.46 13.34 13.49
N LYS A 75 -10.27 13.85 13.20
CA LYS A 75 -9.60 13.64 11.91
C LYS A 75 -8.77 12.38 11.97
N GLU A 76 -8.92 11.50 10.98
CA GLU A 76 -8.13 10.29 10.86
C GLU A 76 -6.62 10.57 10.73
N PRO A 77 -5.75 9.63 11.13
CA PRO A 77 -4.31 9.79 10.91
C PRO A 77 -3.99 9.99 9.42
N ALA A 78 -3.22 11.02 9.09
CA ALA A 78 -2.84 11.31 7.71
C ALA A 78 -1.32 11.31 7.54
N ARG A 79 -0.85 10.38 6.71
CA ARG A 79 0.56 10.22 6.36
C ARG A 79 1.01 11.30 5.37
N LYS A 80 2.16 11.92 5.64
CA LYS A 80 2.85 12.80 4.70
C LYS A 80 3.96 12.08 3.95
N SER A 81 4.79 11.32 4.65
CA SER A 81 5.89 10.57 4.06
C SER A 81 6.37 9.44 4.97
N ASN A 82 7.16 8.55 4.39
CA ASN A 82 7.87 7.52 5.12
C ASN A 82 9.26 7.34 4.55
N GLN A 83 10.18 6.94 5.41
CA GLN A 83 11.59 6.84 5.08
C GLN A 83 12.20 5.61 5.74
N TYR A 84 13.23 5.09 5.09
CA TYR A 84 14.18 4.16 5.68
C TYR A 84 15.50 4.86 5.95
N GLN A 85 16.16 4.49 7.03
CA GLN A 85 17.54 4.84 7.29
C GLN A 85 18.43 3.76 6.68
N TYR A 86 19.00 4.05 5.51
CA TYR A 86 19.98 3.19 4.87
C TYR A 86 21.39 3.49 5.41
N SER A 87 22.25 2.49 5.45
CA SER A 87 23.64 2.64 5.94
C SER A 87 24.54 3.47 5.03
N ASP A 88 24.20 3.60 3.76
CA ASP A 88 24.97 4.30 2.72
C ASP A 88 24.52 5.75 2.48
N ILE A 89 23.21 5.99 2.41
CA ILE A 89 22.63 7.29 2.03
C ILE A 89 21.80 7.96 3.15
N GLY A 90 21.68 7.33 4.32
CA GLY A 90 20.88 7.85 5.43
C GLY A 90 19.37 7.80 5.16
N TRP A 91 18.63 8.79 5.66
CA TRP A 91 17.17 8.85 5.56
C TRP A 91 16.74 9.12 4.13
N SER A 92 16.11 8.13 3.50
CA SER A 92 15.66 8.21 2.12
C SER A 92 14.31 7.52 1.94
N SER A 93 13.73 7.67 0.75
CA SER A 93 12.51 6.95 0.38
C SER A 93 12.62 5.47 0.72
N TRP A 94 11.59 4.91 1.37
CA TRP A 94 11.47 3.46 1.58
C TRP A 94 11.12 2.66 0.31
N SER A 95 11.13 3.34 -0.83
CA SER A 95 11.01 2.76 -2.16
C SER A 95 12.32 3.03 -2.89
N ARG A 96 13.09 1.97 -3.17
CA ARG A 96 14.43 2.04 -3.76
C ARG A 96 14.77 0.77 -4.52
N GLU A 97 15.36 0.93 -5.70
CA GLU A 97 16.13 -0.13 -6.35
C GLU A 97 17.58 0.02 -5.88
N VAL A 98 18.17 -1.05 -5.35
CA VAL A 98 19.57 -1.09 -4.92
C VAL A 98 20.35 -1.87 -5.97
N TYR A 99 21.25 -1.16 -6.65
CA TYR A 99 22.12 -1.73 -7.67
C TYR A 99 23.29 -2.49 -7.06
N THR A 100 23.87 -3.40 -7.82
CA THR A 100 24.95 -4.28 -7.36
C THR A 100 26.14 -3.52 -6.80
N GLU A 101 26.54 -2.42 -7.45
CA GLU A 101 27.65 -1.57 -7.03
C GLU A 101 27.40 -0.84 -5.69
N GLU A 102 26.16 -0.78 -5.22
CA GLU A 102 25.80 -0.17 -3.94
C GLU A 102 25.86 -1.18 -2.79
N LEU A 103 25.83 -2.48 -3.08
CA LEU A 103 25.82 -3.54 -2.06
C LEU A 103 27.22 -3.74 -1.42
N PRO A 104 27.30 -4.11 -0.13
CA PRO A 104 26.18 -4.36 0.78
C PRO A 104 25.57 -3.08 1.38
N VAL A 105 24.25 -3.08 1.55
CA VAL A 105 23.49 -1.99 2.20
C VAL A 105 22.65 -2.59 3.33
N SER A 106 22.45 -1.85 4.42
CA SER A 106 21.50 -2.25 5.46
C SER A 106 20.46 -1.17 5.72
N VAL A 107 19.23 -1.59 6.02
CA VAL A 107 18.19 -0.73 6.57
C VAL A 107 18.19 -0.87 8.08
N THR A 108 18.49 0.22 8.78
CA THR A 108 18.67 0.24 10.23
C THR A 108 17.46 0.78 10.99
N ALA A 109 16.59 1.54 10.32
CA ALA A 109 15.39 2.09 10.93
C ALA A 109 14.34 2.48 9.88
N ALA A 110 13.10 2.68 10.33
CA ALA A 110 12.02 3.29 9.57
C ALA A 110 11.43 4.49 10.31
N LYS A 111 11.08 5.53 9.56
CA LYS A 111 10.43 6.74 10.06
C LYS A 111 9.11 6.93 9.34
N ILE A 112 8.08 7.35 10.08
CA ILE A 112 6.85 7.91 9.53
C ILE A 112 6.78 9.40 9.85
N ILE A 113 6.27 10.18 8.91
CA ILE A 113 5.91 11.58 9.10
C ILE A 113 4.42 11.71 8.80
N VAL A 114 3.69 12.27 9.76
CA VAL A 114 2.24 12.44 9.74
C VAL A 114 1.83 13.88 10.01
N GLU A 115 0.57 14.19 9.71
CA GLU A 115 -0.07 15.36 10.28
C GLU A 115 -0.27 15.19 11.79
N PRO A 116 -0.15 16.27 12.58
CA PRO A 116 -0.43 16.21 14.00
C PRO A 116 -1.92 15.91 14.24
N ARG A 117 -2.18 15.18 15.32
CA ARG A 117 -3.52 14.88 15.85
C ARG A 117 -3.56 15.22 17.33
N ASP A 118 -4.76 15.41 17.85
CA ASP A 118 -5.05 15.67 19.27
C ASP A 118 -5.05 14.39 20.12
N TYR A 119 -4.70 13.26 19.52
CA TYR A 119 -4.55 11.95 20.16
C TYR A 119 -3.27 11.26 19.67
N ASP A 120 -2.81 10.28 20.45
CA ASP A 120 -1.66 9.45 20.09
C ASP A 120 -1.92 8.60 18.84
N GLN A 121 -1.01 8.68 17.88
CA GLN A 121 -1.04 7.90 16.65
C GLN A 121 -0.04 6.74 16.76
N VAL A 122 -0.42 5.57 16.27
CA VAL A 122 0.36 4.33 16.37
C VAL A 122 0.78 3.90 14.97
N PHE A 123 2.09 3.87 14.72
CA PHE A 123 2.69 3.38 13.49
C PHE A 123 3.19 1.94 13.69
N GLU A 124 2.75 1.04 12.82
CA GLU A 124 3.20 -0.36 12.78
C GLU A 124 3.83 -0.67 11.42
N HIS A 125 5.11 -1.07 11.42
CA HIS A 125 5.88 -1.44 10.25
C HIS A 125 7.15 -2.21 10.64
N MET A 126 7.13 -3.54 10.53
CA MET A 126 8.21 -4.43 11.01
C MET A 126 8.70 -4.13 12.44
N GLY A 127 7.79 -3.61 13.26
CA GLY A 127 8.04 -2.98 14.54
C GLY A 127 6.91 -1.99 14.82
N LYS A 128 7.01 -1.24 15.92
CA LYS A 128 5.95 -0.33 16.35
C LYS A 128 6.53 0.89 17.04
N CYS A 129 5.97 2.07 16.76
CA CYS A 129 6.20 3.27 17.56
C CYS A 129 4.90 4.07 17.70
N THR A 130 4.86 4.91 18.73
CA THR A 130 3.78 5.86 18.98
C THR A 130 4.27 7.26 18.67
N ILE A 131 3.49 8.02 17.90
CA ILE A 131 3.59 9.46 17.73
C ILE A 131 2.67 10.07 18.80
N PRO A 132 3.20 10.74 19.84
CA PRO A 132 2.38 11.41 20.84
C PRO A 132 1.44 12.46 20.22
N ALA A 133 0.35 12.78 20.91
CA ALA A 133 -0.53 13.89 20.52
C ALA A 133 0.26 15.19 20.29
N GLY A 134 -0.02 15.86 19.17
CA GLY A 134 0.68 17.08 18.73
C GLY A 134 1.98 16.84 17.95
N ASP A 135 2.62 15.67 18.09
CA ASP A 135 3.83 15.34 17.35
C ASP A 135 3.53 14.86 15.93
N THR A 136 4.58 14.84 15.09
CA THR A 136 4.44 14.56 13.65
C THR A 136 5.28 13.39 13.17
N GLU A 137 6.13 12.79 14.00
CA GLU A 137 6.96 11.66 13.56
C GLU A 137 7.28 10.69 14.69
N CYS A 138 7.55 9.44 14.31
CA CYS A 138 8.22 8.48 15.18
C CYS A 138 9.12 7.55 14.35
N VAL A 139 10.09 6.94 15.03
CA VAL A 139 11.09 6.05 14.43
C VAL A 139 11.01 4.66 15.05
N ILE A 140 11.07 3.64 14.20
CA ILE A 140 11.26 2.24 14.56
C ILE A 140 12.71 1.89 14.22
N THR A 141 13.51 1.53 15.21
CA THR A 141 14.87 1.00 14.99
C THR A 141 14.81 -0.52 14.78
N TYR A 142 15.58 -1.02 13.82
CA TYR A 142 15.68 -2.45 13.53
C TYR A 142 16.94 -3.04 14.16
N ASP A 143 16.74 -4.06 14.99
CA ASP A 143 17.80 -4.86 15.59
C ASP A 143 17.46 -6.35 15.46
N PRO A 144 18.20 -7.13 14.64
CA PRO A 144 19.29 -6.68 13.76
C PRO A 144 18.77 -5.83 12.57
N PRO A 145 19.64 -5.01 11.94
CA PRO A 145 19.34 -4.32 10.70
C PRO A 145 18.92 -5.28 9.57
N LYS A 146 18.12 -4.79 8.62
CA LYS A 146 17.74 -5.58 7.43
C LYS A 146 18.87 -5.46 6.40
N LEU A 147 19.64 -6.53 6.25
CA LEU A 147 20.78 -6.59 5.34
C LEU A 147 20.34 -6.91 3.90
N LEU A 148 20.89 -6.18 2.94
CA LEU A 148 20.89 -6.44 1.51
C LEU A 148 22.35 -6.69 1.15
N ASP A 149 22.68 -7.92 0.76
CA ASP A 149 24.08 -8.37 0.66
C ASP A 149 24.46 -8.73 -0.78
N THR A 150 25.76 -8.70 -1.05
CA THR A 150 26.35 -9.23 -2.28
C THR A 150 26.04 -10.73 -2.45
N GLY A 151 25.92 -11.18 -3.69
CA GLY A 151 25.53 -12.55 -4.04
C GLY A 151 24.09 -12.92 -3.65
N THR A 152 23.26 -11.96 -3.24
CA THR A 152 21.86 -12.20 -2.87
C THR A 152 20.91 -11.44 -3.77
N TYR A 153 19.64 -11.83 -3.74
CA TYR A 153 18.54 -11.10 -4.35
C TYR A 153 17.37 -11.09 -3.39
N GLY A 154 16.52 -10.09 -3.50
CA GLY A 154 15.36 -10.02 -2.64
C GLY A 154 14.55 -8.76 -2.78
N ASN A 155 13.55 -8.70 -1.93
CA ASN A 155 12.62 -7.58 -1.88
C ASN A 155 12.15 -7.36 -0.45
N LEU A 156 12.39 -6.17 0.08
CA LEU A 156 11.76 -5.69 1.31
C LEU A 156 10.45 -5.02 0.94
N HIS A 157 9.40 -5.83 0.78
CA HIS A 157 8.03 -5.37 0.61
C HIS A 157 7.24 -5.66 1.87
N SER A 158 7.02 -4.62 2.66
CA SER A 158 6.32 -4.72 3.94
C SER A 158 5.29 -3.61 4.05
N GLY A 159 4.08 -4.00 4.43
CA GLY A 159 3.00 -3.05 4.68
C GLY A 159 3.26 -2.23 5.94
N PHE A 160 2.57 -1.09 6.04
CA PHE A 160 2.44 -0.37 7.29
C PHE A 160 0.99 -0.05 7.59
N SER A 161 0.71 0.25 8.86
CA SER A 161 -0.54 0.88 9.27
C SER A 161 -0.26 2.08 10.17
N ILE A 162 -1.17 3.05 10.13
CA ILE A 162 -1.23 4.12 11.11
C ILE A 162 -2.66 4.31 11.62
N LYS A 163 -2.83 4.25 12.93
CA LYS A 163 -4.13 4.21 13.61
C LYS A 163 -4.08 4.97 14.92
N ASN A 164 -5.23 5.36 15.46
CA ASN A 164 -5.32 5.71 16.87
C ASN A 164 -5.20 4.45 17.76
N LEU A 165 -5.13 4.64 19.08
CA LEU A 165 -4.89 3.54 20.03
C LEU A 165 -5.94 2.41 19.97
N ASP A 166 -7.22 2.75 19.80
CA ASP A 166 -8.32 1.76 19.76
C ASP A 166 -8.61 1.23 18.34
N GLY A 167 -7.98 1.79 17.30
CA GLY A 167 -8.13 1.37 15.91
C GLY A 167 -9.41 1.87 15.21
N SER A 168 -10.22 2.71 15.85
CA SER A 168 -11.43 3.29 15.23
C SER A 168 -11.12 4.31 14.14
N LEU A 169 -9.98 5.01 14.24
CA LEU A 169 -9.48 5.93 13.22
C LEU A 169 -8.16 5.40 12.66
N TYR A 170 -8.06 5.33 11.34
CA TYR A 170 -6.85 4.86 10.66
C TYR A 170 -6.64 5.56 9.33
N GLY A 171 -5.37 5.73 8.98
CA GLY A 171 -4.95 6.28 7.70
C GLY A 171 -4.96 5.23 6.60
N ALA A 172 -4.78 5.70 5.36
CA ALA A 172 -4.50 4.81 4.24
C ALA A 172 -3.22 4.00 4.53
N PRO A 173 -3.23 2.68 4.33
CA PRO A 173 -2.01 1.88 4.44
C PRO A 173 -1.04 2.25 3.32
N GLY A 174 0.11 1.62 3.35
CA GLY A 174 0.99 1.61 2.20
C GLY A 174 2.10 0.59 2.40
N TRP A 175 3.04 0.58 1.47
CA TRP A 175 4.05 -0.46 1.40
C TRP A 175 5.40 0.14 1.09
N ALA A 176 6.41 -0.26 1.87
CA ALA A 176 7.79 -0.11 1.48
C ALA A 176 8.07 -1.05 0.29
N SER A 177 9.00 -0.66 -0.58
CA SER A 177 9.40 -1.51 -1.72
C SER A 177 10.87 -1.29 -2.03
N VAL A 178 11.72 -2.09 -1.40
CA VAL A 178 13.16 -2.09 -1.72
C VAL A 178 13.49 -3.36 -2.47
N HIS A 179 14.21 -3.26 -3.58
CA HIS A 179 14.58 -4.40 -4.42
C HIS A 179 16.08 -4.42 -4.64
N TRP A 180 16.66 -5.62 -4.69
CA TRP A 180 18.05 -5.83 -5.10
C TRP A 180 18.18 -7.19 -5.77
N ASN A 181 19.11 -7.30 -6.71
CA ASN A 181 19.43 -8.57 -7.37
C ASN A 181 20.90 -8.58 -7.77
N ASP A 182 21.72 -9.22 -6.93
CA ASP A 182 23.14 -9.44 -7.23
C ASP A 182 23.47 -10.90 -7.57
N ALA A 183 22.52 -11.81 -7.38
CA ALA A 183 22.73 -13.23 -7.66
C ALA A 183 22.40 -13.63 -9.10
N ASN A 184 21.47 -12.92 -9.75
CA ASN A 184 20.93 -13.31 -11.06
C ASN A 184 21.14 -12.18 -12.08
N HIS A 185 22.39 -11.96 -12.45
CA HIS A 185 22.76 -11.04 -13.52
C HIS A 185 22.37 -11.64 -14.88
N PRO A 186 21.62 -10.93 -15.73
CA PRO A 186 21.42 -11.40 -17.09
C PRO A 186 22.75 -11.37 -17.84
N GLU A 187 23.21 -12.52 -18.28
CA GLU A 187 24.37 -12.63 -19.17
C GLU A 187 23.90 -12.68 -20.62
N ILE A 188 24.37 -11.73 -21.43
CA ILE A 188 24.21 -11.81 -22.89
C ILE A 188 25.33 -12.72 -23.41
N THR A 189 24.99 -13.99 -23.62
CA THR A 189 25.96 -15.02 -24.05
C THR A 189 26.20 -15.02 -25.56
N SER A 190 25.29 -14.43 -26.34
CA SER A 190 25.46 -14.17 -27.76
C SER A 190 24.60 -13.00 -28.22
N THR A 191 25.05 -12.26 -29.22
CA THR A 191 24.23 -11.31 -29.98
C THR A 191 24.44 -11.60 -31.46
N GLU A 192 23.43 -12.12 -32.14
CA GLU A 192 23.46 -12.20 -33.60
C GLU A 192 22.77 -10.96 -34.19
N TRP A 193 23.57 -10.10 -34.82
CA TRP A 193 23.08 -9.01 -35.64
C TRP A 193 22.96 -9.49 -37.08
N ASP A 194 21.74 -9.79 -37.52
CA ASP A 194 21.49 -10.11 -38.92
C ASP A 194 21.30 -8.81 -39.72
N LYS A 195 22.35 -8.45 -40.46
CA LYS A 195 22.37 -7.29 -41.36
C LYS A 195 21.28 -7.33 -42.44
N ASN A 196 20.75 -8.51 -42.77
CA ASN A 196 19.73 -8.68 -43.82
C ASN A 196 18.31 -8.45 -43.29
N THR A 197 18.05 -8.72 -42.01
CA THR A 197 16.74 -8.48 -41.36
C THR A 197 16.71 -7.22 -40.50
N LYS A 198 17.86 -6.57 -40.26
CA LYS A 198 18.01 -5.40 -39.37
C LYS A 198 17.40 -5.63 -37.98
N GLY A 199 17.44 -6.86 -37.51
CA GLY A 199 16.92 -7.26 -36.20
C GLY A 199 18.02 -7.88 -35.35
N THR A 200 17.97 -7.59 -34.05
CA THR A 200 18.75 -8.33 -33.04
C THR A 200 17.91 -9.54 -32.63
N GLN A 201 18.45 -10.76 -32.78
CA GLN A 201 17.87 -11.92 -32.12
C GLN A 201 18.53 -12.08 -30.75
N ILE A 202 17.68 -12.18 -29.72
CA ILE A 202 18.06 -12.43 -28.32
C ILE A 202 17.69 -13.87 -28.01
#